data_AF-A0A969L5D0-F1
#
_entry.id   AF-A0A969L5D0-F1
#
_cell.length_a   1.000
_cell.length_b   1.000
_cell.length_c   1.000
_cell.angle_alpha   90.00
_cell.angle_beta   90.00
_cell.angle_gamma   90.00
#
_symmetry.space_group_name_H-M   'P 1'
#
loop_
_entity.id
_entity.type
_entity.pdbx_description
1 polymer ?
#
loop_
_entity_poly.entity_id
_entity_poly.type
_entity_poly.pdbx_seq_one_letter_code
_entity_poly.pdbx_strand_id
1 'polypeptide(L)' 'MGTVTSLSNIQKELLKLYANNISDEQLYEIKLLLGNYFAQKATEAMNRVWEEKQLTEQDMIDWTNEHNRAKSRN' A
#
# COMPACT_ATOMS: atom_id res chain seq x y z
N MET A 1 7.06 12.75 32.14
CA MET A 1 5.84 11.94 32.00
C MET A 1 6.00 11.13 30.72
N GLY A 2 6.41 9.86 30.82
CA GLY A 2 6.62 9.00 29.64
C GLY A 2 5.28 8.56 29.07
N THR A 3 5.03 8.83 27.79
CA THR A 3 3.82 8.36 27.10
C THR A 3 3.89 6.85 27.00
N VAL A 4 3.04 6.12 27.72
CA VAL A 4 2.87 4.69 27.48
C VAL A 4 2.24 4.54 26.10
N THR A 5 3.07 4.28 25.10
CA THR A 5 2.62 3.92 23.75
C THR A 5 2.03 2.51 23.84
N SER A 6 0.73 2.40 24.10
CA SER A 6 0.03 1.12 24.00
C SER A 6 0.11 0.64 22.56
N LEU A 7 0.50 -0.63 22.40
CA LEU A 7 0.45 -1.29 21.11
C LEU A 7 -0.97 -1.22 20.52
N SER A 8 -1.05 -1.04 19.21
CA SER A 8 -2.29 -1.16 18.45
C SER A 8 -2.78 -2.61 18.48
N ASN A 9 -4.06 -2.81 18.16
CA ASN A 9 -4.65 -4.15 18.15
C ASN A 9 -3.90 -5.09 17.22
N ILE A 10 -3.50 -4.63 16.02
CA ILE A 10 -2.74 -5.46 15.07
C ILE A 10 -1.35 -5.81 15.60
N GLN A 11 -0.67 -4.88 16.26
CA GLN A 11 0.64 -5.16 16.88
C GLN A 11 0.53 -6.22 17.97
N LYS A 12 -0.55 -6.18 18.78
CA LYS A 12 -0.81 -7.21 19.81
C LYS A 12 -1.10 -8.58 19.21
N GLU A 13 -1.87 -8.66 18.13
CA GLU A 13 -2.17 -9.93 17.47
C GLU A 13 -0.94 -10.53 16.77
N LEU A 14 -0.10 -9.70 16.14
CA LEU A 14 1.17 -10.17 15.56
C LEU A 14 2.09 -10.77 16.63
N LEU A 15 2.16 -10.15 17.82
CA LEU A 15 2.96 -10.70 18.94
C LEU A 15 2.43 -12.06 19.41
N LYS A 16 1.11 -12.23 19.52
CA LYS A 16 0.51 -13.53 19.86
C LYS A 16 0.80 -14.58 18.78
N LEU A 17 0.77 -14.17 17.52
CA LEU A 17 1.08 -15.04 16.38
C LEU A 17 2.56 -15.49 16.41
N TYR A 18 3.49 -14.59 16.73
CA TYR A 18 4.91 -14.92 16.90
C TYR A 18 5.18 -15.85 18.09
N ALA A 19 4.39 -15.77 19.15
CA ALA A 19 4.52 -16.64 20.32
C ALA A 19 4.27 -18.13 20.01
N ASN A 20 3.66 -18.45 18.86
CA ASN A 20 3.42 -19.83 18.42
C ASN A 20 4.60 -20.45 17.65
N ASN A 21 5.79 -19.84 17.71
CA ASN A 21 7.01 -20.36 17.08
C ASN A 21 6.86 -20.60 15.57
N ILE A 22 6.21 -19.67 14.89
CA ILE A 22 6.04 -19.69 13.44
C ILE A 22 7.41 -19.74 12.75
N SER A 23 7.49 -20.47 11.64
CA SER A 23 8.70 -20.46 10.82
C SER A 23 8.86 -19.14 10.07
N ASP A 24 10.09 -18.83 9.65
CA ASP A 24 10.36 -17.67 8.79
C ASP A 24 9.59 -17.73 7.47
N GLU A 25 9.34 -18.94 6.96
CA GLU A 25 8.52 -19.19 5.75
C GLU A 25 7.07 -18.77 5.98
N GLN A 26 6.45 -19.21 7.07
CA GLN A 26 5.08 -18.81 7.43
C GLN A 26 4.98 -17.30 7.68
N LEU A 27 6.00 -16.71 8.30
CA LEU A 27 6.07 -15.26 8.48
C LEU A 27 6.12 -14.53 7.13
N TYR A 28 6.88 -15.05 6.17
CA TYR A 28 6.94 -14.51 4.82
C TYR A 28 5.60 -14.63 4.10
N GLU A 29 4.92 -15.78 4.19
CA GLU A 29 3.59 -15.99 3.61
C GLU A 29 2.56 -14.99 4.16
N ILE A 30 2.58 -14.74 5.47
CA ILE A 30 1.69 -13.76 6.11
C ILE A 30 1.98 -12.34 5.61
N LYS A 31 3.26 -11.96 5.46
CA LYS A 31 3.64 -10.68 4.86
C LYS A 31 3.16 -10.56 3.42
N LEU A 32 3.27 -11.64 2.64
CA LEU A 32 2.81 -11.67 1.26
C LEU A 32 1.28 -11.55 1.18
N LEU A 33 0.55 -12.23 2.07
CA LEU A 33 -0.91 -12.11 2.17
C LEU A 33 -1.35 -10.68 2.46
N LEU A 34 -0.71 -10.01 3.42
CA LEU A 34 -0.97 -8.61 3.74
C LEU A 34 -0.60 -7.68 2.57
N GLY A 35 0.55 -7.92 1.92
CA GLY A 35 0.98 -7.17 0.75
C GLY A 35 -0.04 -7.25 -0.39
N ASN A 36 -0.52 -8.45 -0.71
CA ASN A 36 -1.54 -8.67 -1.73
C ASN A 36 -2.86 -7.97 -1.38
N TYR A 37 -3.29 -8.04 -0.11
CA TYR A 37 -4.49 -7.35 0.35
C TYR A 37 -4.40 -5.83 0.14
N PHE A 38 -3.29 -5.21 0.54
CA PHE A 38 -3.12 -3.77 0.37
C PHE A 38 -2.94 -3.36 -1.09
N ALA A 39 -2.25 -4.17 -1.91
CA ALA A 39 -2.17 -3.95 -3.35
C ALA A 39 -3.56 -3.95 -3.99
N GLN A 40 -4.41 -4.94 -3.65
CA GLN A 40 -5.79 -4.98 -4.12
C GLN A 40 -6.57 -3.73 -3.70
N LYS A 41 -6.45 -3.30 -2.44
CA LYS A 41 -7.12 -2.07 -1.96
C LYS A 41 -6.63 -0.80 -2.66
N ALA A 42 -5.34 -0.72 -2.97
CA ALA A 42 -4.78 0.38 -3.74
C ALA A 42 -5.35 0.40 -5.17
N THR A 43 -5.43 -0.76 -5.83
CA THR A 43 -6.05 -0.88 -7.16
C THR A 43 -7.54 -0.49 -7.13
N GLU A 44 -8.31 -0.98 -6.16
CA GLU A 44 -9.72 -0.62 -5.99
C GLU A 44 -9.91 0.89 -5.72
N ALA A 45 -8.99 1.52 -4.99
CA ALA A 45 -9.01 2.97 -4.78
C ALA A 45 -8.66 3.73 -6.06
N MET A 46 -7.67 3.27 -6.81
CA MET A 46 -7.27 3.88 -8.09
C MET A 46 -8.40 3.81 -9.12
N ASN A 47 -9.06 2.65 -9.25
CA ASN A 47 -10.21 2.48 -10.14
C ASN A 47 -11.35 3.44 -9.78
N ARG A 48 -11.65 3.61 -8.48
CA ARG A 48 -12.65 4.59 -8.03
C ARG A 48 -12.30 6.01 -8.41
N VAL A 49 -11.05 6.43 -8.18
CA VAL A 49 -10.58 7.76 -8.58
C VAL A 49 -10.65 7.93 -10.10
N TRP A 50 -10.34 6.89 -10.85
CA TRP A 50 -10.41 6.87 -12.32
C TRP A 50 -11.84 7.12 -12.81
N GLU A 51 -12.81 6.40 -12.26
CA GLU A 51 -14.22 6.55 -12.59
C GLU A 51 -14.78 7.91 -12.15
N GLU A 52 -14.54 8.32 -10.89
CA GLU A 52 -15.04 9.58 -10.33
C GLU A 52 -14.55 10.81 -11.11
N LYS A 53 -13.30 10.76 -11.59
CA LYS A 53 -12.69 11.85 -12.37
C LYS A 53 -12.90 11.70 -13.87
N GLN A 54 -13.62 10.67 -14.32
CA GLN A 54 -13.83 10.35 -15.73
C GLN A 54 -12.52 10.33 -16.54
N LEU A 55 -11.48 9.78 -15.92
CA LEU A 55 -10.16 9.72 -16.55
C LEU A 55 -10.21 8.81 -17.77
N THR A 56 -9.41 9.19 -18.76
CA THR A 56 -9.28 8.52 -20.05
C THR A 56 -7.86 8.01 -20.23
N GLU A 57 -7.65 7.14 -21.21
CA GLU A 57 -6.28 6.75 -21.60
C GLU A 57 -5.42 7.98 -21.98
N GLN A 58 -6.04 9.03 -22.50
CA GLN A 58 -5.33 10.27 -22.83
C GLN A 58 -4.76 10.95 -21.58
N ASP A 59 -5.50 10.95 -20.46
CA ASP A 59 -5.01 11.50 -19.19
C ASP A 59 -3.76 10.73 -18.69
N MET A 60 -3.71 9.42 -18.95
CA MET A 60 -2.53 8.60 -18.64
C MET A 60 -1.32 8.97 -19.49
N ILE A 61 -1.54 9.17 -20.79
CA ILE A 61 -0.52 9.59 -21.75
C ILE A 61 0.01 10.98 -21.36
N ASP A 62 -0.89 11.88 -20.96
CA ASP A 62 -0.54 13.25 -20.57
C ASP A 62 0.32 13.25 -19.29
N TRP A 63 -0.04 12.46 -18.27
CA TRP A 63 0.77 12.30 -17.04
C TRP A 63 2.15 11.68 -17.30
N THR A 64 2.21 10.71 -18.22
CA THR A 64 3.49 10.08 -18.63
C THR A 64 4.40 11.12 -19.30
N ASN A 65 3.83 12.06 -20.04
CA ASN A 65 4.56 13.13 -20.73
C ASN A 65 4.81 14.38 -19.87
N GLU A 66 4.10 14.55 -18.77
CA GLU A 66 4.25 15.70 -17.86
C GLU A 66 5.66 15.77 -17.26
N HIS A 67 6.25 14.62 -16.90
CA HIS A 67 7.63 14.51 -16.44
C HIS A 67 8.67 14.99 -17.48
N ASN A 68 8.34 14.92 -18.78
CA ASN A 68 9.21 15.38 -19.87
C ASN A 68 9.15 16.90 -20.07
N ARG A 69 8.06 17.57 -19.68
CA ARG A 69 7.94 19.04 -19.76
C ARG A 69 8.80 19.75 -18.71
N ALA A 70 8.96 19.17 -17.53
CA ALA A 70 9.81 19.73 -16.48
C ALA A 70 11.29 19.79 -16.91
N LYS A 71 11.74 18.88 -17.77
CA LYS A 71 13.14 18.80 -18.25
C LYS A 71 13.43 19.71 -19.45
N SER A 72 12.41 20.16 -20.18
CA SER A 72 12.53 21.01 -21.39
C SER A 72 12.57 22.52 -21.07
N ARG A 73 12.28 22.92 -19.83
CA ARG A 73 12.44 24.31 -19.35
C ARG A 73 13.82 24.52 -18.71
N ASN A 74 14.88 24.44 -19.52
CA ASN A 74 16.23 24.93 -19.17
C ASN A 74 16.85 25.62 -20.39
#